data_AF-A0A376Y490-F1
#
_entry.id   AF-A0A376Y490-F1
#
_cell.length_a   1.000
_cell.length_b   1.000
_cell.length_c   1.000
_cell.angle_alpha   90.00
_cell.angle_beta   90.00
_cell.angle_gamma   90.00
#
_symmetry.space_group_name_H-M   'P 1'
#
loop_
_entity.id
_entity.type
_entity.pdbx_description
1 polymer ?
#
loop_
_entity_poly.entity_id
_entity_poly.type
_entity_poly.pdbx_seq_one_letter_code
_entity_poly.pdbx_strand_id
1 'polypeptide(L)'
;MSSISLIQPDRDLFSWPQYWAACFGPAPFLPMSREEMDQLGWDSCDIILVTGDAYVDHPSFGMAICGRMLEAQGFRVGIIAQPDWSSKDDFMRLGKPNLFFGVTAGNMDSMINRYTADRRYVMTMPTRRITSRVSARIAPHWFIPSVVKRRGKMYR
;
A
#
# COMPACT_ATOMS: atom_id res chain seq x y z
N MET A 1 15.97 39.69 -23.68
CA MET A 1 15.82 38.35 -24.27
C MET A 1 14.89 37.57 -23.36
N SER A 2 13.60 37.53 -23.69
CA SER A 2 12.58 36.82 -22.90
C SER A 2 12.75 35.32 -23.10
N SER A 3 12.99 34.60 -22.01
CA SER A 3 12.95 33.14 -21.98
C SER A 3 11.50 32.68 -22.13
N ILE A 4 11.11 32.30 -23.35
CA ILE A 4 9.84 31.64 -23.62
C ILE A 4 9.90 30.25 -22.98
N SER A 5 9.26 30.08 -21.82
CA SER A 5 9.01 28.76 -21.24
C SER A 5 7.93 28.07 -22.08
N LEU A 6 8.32 27.07 -22.88
CA LEU A 6 7.44 26.41 -23.85
C LEU A 6 6.32 25.55 -23.23
N ILE A 7 6.25 25.44 -21.91
CA ILE A 7 5.21 24.73 -21.18
C ILE A 7 4.78 25.64 -20.04
N GLN A 8 3.78 26.48 -20.28
CA GLN A 8 2.98 27.05 -19.20
C GLN A 8 1.63 26.34 -19.18
N PRO A 9 1.16 25.91 -18.00
CA PRO A 9 -0.17 25.34 -17.88
C PRO A 9 -1.21 26.42 -18.23
N ASP A 10 -2.23 26.04 -19.01
CA ASP A 10 -3.33 26.94 -19.40
C ASP A 10 -4.17 27.42 -18.19
N ARG A 11 -4.04 26.71 -17.06
CA ARG A 11 -4.78 26.99 -15.82
C ARG A 11 -3.90 26.81 -14.60
N ASP A 12 -4.13 27.67 -13.61
CA ASP A 12 -3.53 27.52 -12.29
C ASP A 12 -4.10 26.29 -11.56
N LEU A 13 -3.29 25.66 -10.71
CA LEU A 13 -3.65 24.45 -9.98
C LEU A 13 -4.88 24.66 -9.09
N PHE A 14 -5.06 25.87 -8.56
CA PHE A 14 -6.17 26.21 -7.66
C PHE A 14 -7.39 26.81 -8.37
N SER A 15 -7.38 26.86 -9.71
CA SER A 15 -8.49 27.42 -10.49
C SER A 15 -9.66 26.43 -10.70
N TRP A 16 -9.49 25.17 -10.30
CA TRP A 16 -10.51 24.14 -10.45
C TRP A 16 -11.63 24.32 -9.40
N PRO A 17 -12.90 24.08 -9.78
CA PRO A 17 -13.99 24.07 -8.80
C PRO A 17 -13.78 22.94 -7.80
N GLN A 18 -14.04 23.23 -6.53
CA GLN A 18 -14.01 22.22 -5.48
C GLN A 18 -15.06 21.14 -5.72
N TYR A 19 -14.77 19.94 -5.22
CA TYR A 19 -15.69 18.82 -5.27
C TYR A 19 -16.93 19.07 -4.38
N TRP A 20 -18.05 18.42 -4.71
CA TRP A 20 -19.35 18.68 -4.06
C TRP A 20 -19.33 18.50 -2.54
N ALA A 21 -18.46 17.62 -2.03
CA ALA A 21 -18.36 17.31 -0.62
C ALA A 21 -17.57 18.36 0.20
N ALA A 22 -17.15 19.47 -0.42
CA ALA A 22 -16.57 20.62 0.28
C ALA A 22 -17.49 21.21 1.37
N CYS A 23 -18.81 20.99 1.27
CA CYS A 23 -19.79 21.46 2.25
C CYS A 23 -19.62 20.83 3.66
N PHE A 24 -19.00 19.65 3.77
CA PHE A 24 -18.75 18.99 5.06
C PHE A 24 -17.59 19.64 5.83
N GLY A 25 -16.77 20.46 5.17
CA GLY A 25 -15.58 21.05 5.76
C GLY A 25 -14.46 20.03 6.01
N PRO A 26 -13.26 20.50 6.39
CA PRO A 26 -12.12 19.62 6.69
C PRO A 26 -12.35 18.90 8.02
N ALA A 27 -12.07 17.60 8.06
CA ALA A 27 -12.13 16.84 9.30
C ALA A 27 -10.94 17.22 10.22
N PRO A 28 -11.10 17.19 11.55
CA PRO A 28 -9.98 17.43 12.47
C PRO A 28 -8.87 16.39 12.27
N PHE A 29 -9.22 15.13 11.97
CA PHE A 29 -8.32 14.05 11.58
C PHE A 29 -8.99 13.19 10.51
N LEU A 30 -8.19 12.59 9.62
CA LEU A 30 -8.69 11.63 8.64
C LEU A 30 -9.28 10.40 9.35
N PRO A 31 -10.52 9.99 9.07
CA PRO A 31 -11.15 8.84 9.68
C PRO A 31 -10.44 7.54 9.29
N MET A 32 -10.21 6.70 10.28
CA MET A 32 -9.67 5.34 10.17
C MET A 32 -10.73 4.27 10.48
N SER A 33 -11.85 4.66 11.09
CA SER A 33 -12.95 3.76 11.40
C SER A 33 -14.31 4.30 10.94
N ARG A 34 -15.32 3.41 10.87
CA ARG A 34 -16.70 3.80 10.52
C ARG A 34 -17.32 4.68 11.59
N GLU A 35 -17.00 4.44 12.86
CA GLU A 35 -17.50 5.22 13.98
C GLU A 35 -17.03 6.68 13.89
N GLU A 36 -15.81 6.93 13.41
CA GLU A 36 -15.29 8.27 13.17
C GLU A 36 -15.98 8.92 11.95
N MET A 37 -16.28 8.15 10.90
CA MET A 37 -17.06 8.64 9.77
C MET A 37 -18.47 9.06 10.20
N ASP A 38 -19.13 8.26 11.05
CA ASP A 38 -20.45 8.56 11.58
C ASP A 38 -20.45 9.85 12.42
N GLN A 39 -19.39 10.11 13.19
CA GLN A 39 -19.21 11.36 13.94
C GLN A 39 -19.04 12.58 13.02
N LEU A 40 -18.40 12.40 11.87
CA LEU A 40 -18.25 13.43 10.83
C LEU A 40 -19.52 13.57 9.96
N GLY A 41 -20.49 12.67 10.11
CA GLY A 41 -21.70 12.62 9.29
C GLY A 41 -21.44 12.15 7.86
N TRP A 42 -20.37 11.39 7.63
CA TRP A 42 -20.01 10.87 6.32
C TRP A 42 -20.59 9.46 6.12
N ASP A 43 -21.40 9.28 5.08
CA ASP A 43 -21.94 7.97 4.67
C ASP A 43 -20.89 7.08 4.00
N SER A 44 -19.94 7.69 3.30
CA SER A 44 -18.92 7.01 2.50
C SER A 44 -17.68 7.91 2.29
N CYS A 45 -16.50 7.30 2.16
CA CYS A 45 -15.30 8.02 1.73
C CYS A 45 -15.23 8.08 0.20
N ASP A 46 -14.79 9.20 -0.35
CA ASP A 46 -14.56 9.31 -1.79
C ASP A 46 -13.22 8.67 -2.16
N ILE A 47 -12.20 8.92 -1.34
CA ILE A 47 -10.86 8.40 -1.51
C ILE A 47 -10.45 7.71 -0.21
N ILE A 48 -9.89 6.51 -0.32
CA ILE A 48 -9.32 5.81 0.82
C ILE A 48 -7.83 5.65 0.59
N LEU A 49 -7.02 6.26 1.46
CA LEU A 49 -5.58 6.11 1.46
C LEU A 49 -5.19 4.88 2.28
N VAL A 50 -4.41 3.98 1.70
CA VAL A 50 -3.90 2.80 2.41
C VAL A 50 -2.41 2.96 2.57
N THR A 51 -1.93 2.87 3.81
CA THR A 51 -0.50 3.00 4.11
C THR A 51 0.03 1.87 4.98
N GLY A 52 1.26 1.43 4.70
CA GLY A 52 1.99 0.47 5.52
C GLY A 52 2.70 1.08 6.74
N ASP A 53 2.58 2.39 6.96
CA ASP A 53 3.21 3.12 8.06
C ASP A 53 2.14 3.64 9.03
N ALA A 54 2.55 4.09 10.21
CA ALA A 54 1.63 4.71 11.16
C ALA A 54 1.09 6.03 10.61
N TYR A 55 -0.20 6.28 10.81
CA TYR A 55 -0.78 7.58 10.48
C TYR A 55 -0.48 8.58 11.60
N VAL A 56 0.21 9.66 11.24
CA VAL A 56 0.42 10.85 12.06
C VAL A 56 0.12 12.05 11.19
N ASP A 57 -0.81 12.89 11.63
CA ASP A 57 -1.16 14.12 10.91
C ASP A 57 -0.08 15.19 11.11
N HIS A 58 1.04 15.01 10.41
CA HIS A 58 2.19 15.90 10.49
C HIS A 58 2.78 16.09 9.09
N PRO A 59 3.23 17.31 8.72
CA PRO A 59 3.74 17.61 7.38
C PRO A 59 4.96 16.79 6.96
N SER A 60 5.67 16.14 7.88
CA SER A 60 6.74 15.19 7.52
C SER A 60 6.21 13.88 6.92
N PHE A 61 4.92 13.61 6.99
CA PHE A 61 4.28 12.40 6.48
C PHE A 61 3.55 12.73 5.18
N GLY A 62 4.06 12.19 4.05
CA GLY A 62 3.52 12.49 2.73
C GLY A 62 2.05 12.11 2.56
N MET A 63 1.59 11.02 3.21
CA MET A 63 0.17 10.63 3.17
C MET A 63 -0.74 11.66 3.86
N ALA A 64 -0.27 12.29 4.94
CA ALA A 64 -1.04 13.32 5.64
C ALA A 64 -1.19 14.55 4.73
N ILE A 65 -0.10 15.00 4.09
CA ILE A 65 -0.15 16.10 3.12
C ILE A 65 -1.12 15.78 1.97
N CYS A 66 -1.00 14.59 1.37
CA CYS A 66 -1.89 14.19 0.28
C CYS A 66 -3.36 14.16 0.72
N GLY A 67 -3.65 13.63 1.91
CA GLY A 67 -5.00 13.62 2.48
C GLY A 67 -5.54 15.04 2.69
N ARG A 68 -4.76 15.92 3.33
CA ARG A 68 -5.15 17.32 3.58
C ARG A 68 -5.32 18.12 2.29
N MET A 69 -4.47 17.89 1.28
CA MET A 69 -4.63 18.51 -0.03
C MET A 69 -5.95 18.10 -0.68
N LEU A 70 -6.29 16.81 -0.64
CA LEU A 70 -7.53 16.29 -1.20
C LEU A 70 -8.76 16.80 -0.43
N GLU A 71 -8.70 16.88 0.90
CA GLU A 71 -9.75 17.53 1.70
C GLU A 71 -9.92 19.01 1.36
N ALA A 72 -8.82 19.74 1.11
CA ALA A 72 -8.87 21.14 0.69
C ALA A 72 -9.51 21.34 -0.70
N GLN A 73 -9.46 20.29 -1.54
CA GLN A 73 -10.21 20.24 -2.81
C GLN A 73 -11.66 19.79 -2.63
N GLY A 74 -12.10 19.49 -1.40
CA GLY A 74 -13.46 19.12 -1.07
C GLY A 74 -13.78 17.64 -1.14
N PHE A 75 -12.77 16.76 -1.19
CA PHE A 75 -12.98 15.31 -1.16
C PHE A 75 -13.06 14.77 0.26
N ARG A 76 -13.90 13.75 0.49
CA ARG A 76 -13.91 13.00 1.76
C ARG A 76 -12.84 11.92 1.71
N VAL A 77 -11.83 12.05 2.55
CA VAL A 77 -10.66 11.17 2.53
C VAL A 77 -10.60 10.37 3.82
N GLY A 78 -10.56 9.05 3.71
CA GLY A 78 -10.25 8.16 4.82
C GLY A 78 -8.83 7.61 4.72
N ILE A 79 -8.27 7.14 5.83
CA ILE A 79 -6.95 6.50 5.84
C ILE A 79 -7.00 5.16 6.58
N ILE A 80 -6.34 4.15 6.01
CA ILE A 80 -6.14 2.84 6.64
C ILE A 80 -4.64 2.68 6.85
N ALA A 81 -4.22 2.78 8.10
CA ALA A 81 -2.84 2.62 8.50
C ALA A 81 -2.56 1.18 8.94
N GLN A 82 -1.45 0.62 8.47
CA GLN A 82 -0.95 -0.70 8.82
C GLN A 82 -2.01 -1.82 8.76
N PRO A 83 -2.73 -1.99 7.63
CA PRO A 83 -3.69 -3.09 7.52
C PRO A 83 -2.97 -4.45 7.61
N ASP A 84 -3.61 -5.42 8.23
CA ASP A 84 -3.17 -6.81 8.17
C ASP A 84 -3.26 -7.29 6.71
N TRP A 85 -2.12 -7.63 6.12
CA TRP A 85 -2.02 -8.15 4.76
C TRP A 85 -2.55 -9.57 4.61
N SER A 86 -2.73 -10.28 5.72
CA SER A 86 -3.27 -11.65 5.72
C SER A 86 -4.80 -11.69 5.66
N SER A 87 -5.46 -10.58 6.00
CA SER A 87 -6.93 -10.47 5.98
C SER A 87 -7.40 -9.33 5.06
N LYS A 88 -8.52 -9.57 4.36
CA LYS A 88 -9.20 -8.54 3.57
C LYS A 88 -10.02 -7.58 4.43
N ASP A 89 -10.31 -7.93 5.68
CA ASP A 89 -11.29 -7.21 6.50
C ASP A 89 -10.80 -5.80 6.86
N ASP A 90 -9.50 -5.62 7.07
CA ASP A 90 -8.91 -4.31 7.34
C ASP A 90 -9.06 -3.36 6.15
N PHE A 91 -8.89 -3.86 4.92
CA PHE A 91 -9.11 -3.08 3.70
C PHE A 91 -10.58 -2.73 3.47
N MET A 92 -11.50 -3.54 4.00
CA MET A 92 -12.94 -3.33 3.90
C MET A 92 -13.54 -2.53 5.07
N ARG A 93 -12.74 -2.19 6.10
CA ARG A 93 -13.20 -1.50 7.32
C ARG A 93 -13.99 -0.23 7.00
N LEU A 94 -13.47 0.62 6.12
CA LEU A 94 -14.11 1.88 5.70
C LEU A 94 -15.16 1.71 4.58
N GLY A 95 -15.32 0.50 4.03
CA GLY A 95 -16.22 0.24 2.92
C GLY A 95 -15.64 0.57 1.55
N LYS A 96 -16.53 0.68 0.55
CA LYS A 96 -16.15 0.95 -0.85
C LYS A 96 -15.99 2.46 -1.07
N PRO A 97 -14.86 2.93 -1.63
CA PRO A 97 -14.69 4.33 -1.98
C PRO A 97 -15.50 4.71 -3.22
N ASN A 98 -15.94 5.96 -3.30
CA ASN A 98 -16.69 6.45 -4.46
C ASN A 98 -15.80 6.66 -5.69
N LEU A 99 -14.53 7.03 -5.48
CA LEU A 99 -13.57 7.30 -6.55
C LEU A 99 -12.52 6.20 -6.66
N PHE A 100 -11.59 6.12 -5.70
CA PHE A 100 -10.47 5.16 -5.77
C PHE A 100 -9.79 4.89 -4.41
N PHE A 101 -8.94 3.86 -4.40
CA PHE A 101 -7.98 3.59 -3.33
C PHE A 101 -6.60 4.13 -3.69
N GLY A 102 -5.99 4.93 -2.81
CA GLY A 102 -4.62 5.41 -2.95
C GLY A 102 -3.67 4.62 -2.07
N VAL A 103 -2.85 3.75 -2.65
CA VAL A 103 -1.89 2.93 -1.89
C VAL A 103 -0.55 3.67 -1.81
N THR A 104 -0.01 3.81 -0.60
CA THR A 104 1.29 4.45 -0.35
C THR A 104 2.17 3.59 0.57
N ALA A 105 3.47 3.56 0.29
CA ALA A 105 4.45 2.85 1.10
C ALA A 105 4.71 3.53 2.47
N GLY A 106 4.20 4.75 2.68
CA GLY A 106 4.46 5.53 3.87
C GLY A 106 5.78 6.30 3.82
N ASN A 107 6.26 6.78 4.97
CA ASN A 107 7.46 7.60 5.02
C ASN A 107 8.76 6.77 5.14
N MET A 108 8.63 5.47 5.42
CA MET A 108 9.75 4.58 5.70
C MET A 108 10.24 3.86 4.43
N ASP A 109 11.54 3.97 4.15
CA ASP A 109 12.16 3.19 3.07
C ASP A 109 12.25 1.71 3.46
N SER A 110 11.92 0.83 2.52
CA SER A 110 12.16 -0.62 2.56
C SER A 110 13.57 -1.02 3.02
N MET A 111 14.59 -0.21 2.74
CA MET A 111 15.96 -0.36 3.17
C MET A 111 16.06 -0.22 4.68
N ILE A 112 15.54 0.86 5.26
CA ILE A 112 15.56 1.11 6.71
C ILE A 112 14.73 0.06 7.46
N ASN A 113 13.59 -0.36 6.92
CA ASN A 113 12.77 -1.42 7.53
C ASN A 113 13.47 -2.80 7.55
N ARG A 114 14.54 -2.98 6.77
CA ARG A 114 15.32 -4.21 6.72
C ARG A 114 16.50 -4.23 7.70
N TYR A 115 16.89 -3.08 8.25
CA TYR A 115 18.07 -2.95 9.09
C TYR A 115 17.69 -2.50 10.51
N THR A 116 18.16 -3.19 11.54
CA THR A 116 18.24 -2.60 12.88
C THR A 116 19.26 -1.46 12.88
N ALA A 117 19.20 -0.57 13.89
CA ALA A 117 20.09 0.60 14.03
C ALA A 117 21.59 0.25 13.89
N ASP A 118 21.98 -0.99 14.19
CA ASP A 118 23.32 -1.56 14.00
C ASP A 118 23.63 -2.05 12.56
N ARG A 119 22.83 -1.68 11.56
CA ARG A 119 22.94 -2.15 10.16
C ARG A 119 22.89 -3.67 9.99
N ARG A 120 22.28 -4.40 10.93
CA ARG A 120 22.06 -5.86 10.80
C ARG A 120 20.72 -6.12 10.15
N TYR A 121 20.70 -7.08 9.21
CA TYR A 121 19.46 -7.51 8.56
C TYR A 121 18.52 -8.16 9.58
N VAL A 122 17.29 -7.65 9.71
CA VAL A 122 16.27 -8.19 10.62
C VAL A 122 15.68 -9.50 10.09
N MET A 123 15.71 -9.70 8.76
CA MET A 123 15.18 -10.90 8.12
C MET A 123 16.08 -11.39 6.99
N THR A 124 16.95 -12.35 7.30
CA THR A 124 17.55 -13.21 6.27
C THR A 124 16.46 -14.14 5.74
N MET A 125 15.75 -13.73 4.69
CA MET A 125 15.10 -14.72 3.82
C MET A 125 16.19 -15.65 3.28
N PRO A 126 16.09 -16.98 3.44
CA PRO A 126 17.02 -17.88 2.80
C PRO A 126 16.81 -17.72 1.29
N THR A 127 17.78 -17.09 0.62
CA THR A 127 17.83 -17.02 -0.83
C THR A 127 17.92 -18.47 -1.32
N ARG A 128 16.79 -19.08 -1.70
CA ARG A 128 16.83 -20.33 -2.48
C ARG A 128 17.51 -19.98 -3.80
N ARG A 129 18.81 -20.24 -3.83
CA ARG A 129 19.66 -20.10 -5.00
C ARG A 129 19.08 -21.02 -6.07
N ILE A 130 18.30 -20.46 -7.01
CA ILE A 130 17.94 -21.15 -8.24
C ILE A 130 19.23 -21.25 -9.04
N THR A 131 20.03 -22.28 -8.76
CA THR A 131 21.11 -22.66 -9.66
C THR A 131 20.42 -23.30 -10.86
N SER A 132 20.32 -22.55 -11.95
CA SER A 132 20.05 -23.08 -13.28
C SER A 132 21.19 -24.03 -13.66
N ARG A 133 21.11 -25.29 -13.24
CA ARG A 133 21.95 -26.36 -13.78
C ARG A 133 21.24 -26.87 -15.03
N VAL A 134 21.36 -26.10 -16.12
CA VAL A 134 21.06 -26.59 -17.46
C VAL A 134 22.12 -27.64 -17.79
N SER A 135 21.83 -28.89 -17.44
CA SER A 135 22.59 -30.04 -17.93
C SER A 135 21.85 -30.61 -19.13
N ALA A 136 22.29 -30.19 -20.31
CA ALA A 136 21.99 -30.88 -21.55
C ALA A 136 22.38 -32.37 -21.41
N ARG A 137 21.39 -33.27 -21.52
CA ARG A 137 21.65 -34.64 -21.97
C ARG A 137 20.40 -35.18 -22.65
N ILE A 138 20.56 -35.37 -23.95
CA ILE A 138 19.59 -35.87 -24.91
C ILE A 138 19.51 -37.40 -24.79
N ALA A 139 18.29 -37.90 -24.53
CA ALA A 139 17.63 -39.18 -24.92
C ALA A 139 18.28 -40.55 -24.51
N PRO A 140 17.58 -41.72 -24.58
CA PRO A 140 16.21 -41.99 -25.08
C PRO A 140 15.34 -42.94 -24.19
N HIS A 141 14.08 -43.11 -24.63
CA HIS A 141 13.26 -44.34 -24.54
C HIS A 141 12.91 -45.00 -23.18
N TRP A 142 11.59 -45.03 -22.91
CA TRP A 142 10.82 -46.15 -22.35
C TRP A 142 11.44 -47.01 -21.23
N PHE A 143 10.94 -46.88 -19.99
CA PHE A 143 10.57 -48.04 -19.15
C PHE A 143 9.82 -47.60 -17.87
N ILE A 144 8.55 -47.97 -17.76
CA ILE A 144 7.81 -48.12 -16.48
C ILE A 144 8.05 -49.57 -16.04
N PRO A 145 8.50 -49.83 -14.78
CA PRO A 145 7.64 -50.58 -13.86
C PRO A 145 7.86 -50.30 -12.35
N SER A 146 6.73 -50.34 -11.63
CA SER A 146 6.49 -51.09 -10.38
C SER A 146 7.29 -50.83 -9.09
N VAL A 147 6.56 -50.36 -8.08
CA VAL A 147 6.46 -50.89 -6.70
C VAL A 147 7.74 -51.52 -6.11
N VAL A 148 8.39 -50.81 -5.19
CA VAL A 148 9.12 -51.42 -4.06
C VAL A 148 8.81 -50.69 -2.76
N LYS A 149 8.10 -51.41 -1.89
CA LYS A 149 7.83 -51.16 -0.49
C LYS A 149 9.12 -51.35 0.32
N ARG A 150 9.60 -50.34 1.05
CA ARG A 150 10.51 -50.56 2.20
C ARG A 150 10.09 -49.74 3.41
N ARG A 151 9.72 -50.49 4.44
CA ARG A 151 9.52 -50.09 5.84
C ARG A 151 10.83 -49.61 6.48
N GLY A 152 10.70 -48.81 7.53
CA GLY A 152 11.71 -48.59 8.58
C GLY A 152 12.20 -47.14 8.60
N LYS A 153 12.33 -46.44 9.73
CA LYS A 153 12.21 -46.79 11.15
C LYS A 153 12.08 -45.48 11.92
N MET A 154 11.38 -45.60 13.05
CA MET A 154 11.23 -44.65 14.16
C MET A 154 12.58 -44.32 14.85
N TYR A 155 12.57 -43.34 15.76
CA TYR A 155 13.62 -42.76 16.64
C TYR A 155 14.22 -41.44 16.12
N ARG A 156 14.25 -40.33 16.85
CA ARG A 156 13.98 -39.99 18.27
C ARG A 156 13.18 -38.70 18.34
#